data_AF-A0A955KKX4-F1
#
_entry.id   AF-A0A955KKX4-F1
#
_cell.length_a   1.000
_cell.length_b   1.000
_cell.length_c   1.000
_cell.angle_alpha   90.00
_cell.angle_beta   90.00
_cell.angle_gamma   90.00
#
_symmetry.space_group_name_H-M   'P 1'
#
loop_
_entity.id
_entity.type
_entity.pdbx_description
1 polymer ?
#
loop_
_entity_poly.entity_id
_entity_poly.type
_entity_poly.pdbx_seq_one_letter_code
_entity_poly.pdbx_strand_id
1 'polypeptide(L)'
;MTVNSSVPEICAVRKGVAFLDASFPGWCWIVNTEKLDAFHPRWCVLGQLYGDFYEAVRCLHIPMSGVCDFGFDAFPDERTGFVIWMWSCMNGVRRGLGLGEFFDKGNSFVILNQLWVNAVRVRRLCSFGTCSFASVCEPSVV
;
A
#
# COMPACT_ATOMS: atom_id res chain seq x y z
N MET A 1 -26.31 4.17 -2.02
CA MET A 1 -25.27 4.69 -2.93
C MET A 1 -23.92 4.27 -2.36
N THR A 2 -23.40 3.13 -2.81
CA THR A 2 -22.06 2.66 -2.46
C THR A 2 -21.06 3.47 -3.26
N VAL A 3 -20.36 4.39 -2.60
CA VAL A 3 -19.25 5.10 -3.23
C VAL A 3 -18.17 4.04 -3.49
N ASN A 4 -17.84 3.80 -4.77
CA ASN A 4 -16.79 2.89 -5.19
C ASN A 4 -15.43 3.39 -4.66
N SER A 5 -15.07 2.99 -3.45
CA SER A 5 -13.79 3.30 -2.80
C SER A 5 -12.57 2.69 -3.51
N SER A 6 -12.75 1.93 -4.59
CA SER A 6 -11.70 1.19 -5.30
C SER A 6 -10.91 2.01 -6.33
N VAL A 7 -11.44 3.14 -6.82
CA VAL A 7 -10.80 3.91 -7.91
C VAL A 7 -9.50 4.62 -7.48
N PRO A 8 -9.42 5.27 -6.30
CA PRO A 8 -8.22 5.97 -5.88
C PRO A 8 -7.03 5.03 -5.64
N GLU A 9 -7.27 3.87 -5.04
CA GLU A 9 -6.25 2.89 -4.68
C GLU A 9 -5.56 2.31 -5.93
N ILE A 10 -6.33 2.03 -6.99
CA ILE A 10 -5.79 1.54 -8.27
C ILE A 10 -4.85 2.58 -8.91
N CYS A 11 -5.25 3.85 -8.92
CA CYS A 11 -4.43 4.93 -9.47
C CYS A 11 -3.11 5.09 -8.70
N ALA A 12 -3.16 4.98 -7.37
CA ALA A 12 -1.98 5.08 -6.52
C ALA A 12 -1.00 3.92 -6.77
N VAL A 13 -1.48 2.67 -6.79
CA VAL A 13 -0.65 1.50 -7.09
C VAL A 13 -0.02 1.60 -8.48
N ARG A 14 -0.76 2.08 -9.49
CA ARG A 14 -0.20 2.30 -10.84
C ARG A 14 0.96 3.30 -10.83
N LYS A 15 0.84 4.40 -10.07
CA LYS A 15 1.92 5.37 -9.90
C LYS A 15 3.12 4.72 -9.21
N GLY A 16 2.89 3.94 -8.16
CA GLY A 16 3.94 3.18 -7.47
C GLY A 16 4.69 2.20 -8.38
N VAL A 17 3.96 1.46 -9.22
CA VAL A 17 4.54 0.55 -10.20
C VAL A 17 5.40 1.30 -11.22
N ALA A 18 4.86 2.38 -11.81
CA ALA A 18 5.61 3.19 -12.78
C ALA A 18 6.88 3.79 -12.16
N PHE A 19 6.79 4.24 -10.90
CA PHE A 19 7.92 4.74 -10.14
C PHE A 19 8.99 3.68 -9.91
N LEU A 20 8.60 2.45 -9.54
CA LEU A 20 9.53 1.34 -9.32
C LEU A 20 10.14 0.83 -10.63
N ASP A 21 9.39 0.80 -11.72
CA ASP A 21 9.93 0.44 -13.03
C ASP A 21 11.06 1.39 -13.46
N ALA A 22 10.94 2.69 -13.15
CA ALA A 22 11.96 3.69 -13.43
C ALA A 22 13.14 3.62 -12.45
N SER A 23 12.87 3.45 -11.15
CA SER A 23 13.88 3.55 -10.09
C SER A 23 14.63 2.24 -9.84
N PHE A 24 13.98 1.10 -10.07
CA PHE A 24 14.52 -0.23 -9.80
C PHE A 24 14.05 -1.23 -10.89
N PRO A 25 14.64 -1.20 -12.10
CA PRO A 25 14.28 -2.12 -13.16
C PRO A 25 14.40 -3.58 -12.70
N GLY A 26 13.36 -4.37 -12.94
CA GLY A 26 13.32 -5.78 -12.53
C GLY A 26 12.90 -6.03 -11.08
N TRP A 27 12.48 -5.00 -10.33
CA TRP A 27 12.00 -5.12 -8.94
C TRP A 27 10.97 -6.24 -8.74
N CYS A 28 10.08 -6.46 -9.72
CA CYS A 28 9.02 -7.45 -9.64
C CYS A 28 9.53 -8.89 -9.48
N TRP A 29 10.77 -9.20 -9.90
CA TRP A 29 11.39 -10.51 -9.72
C TRP A 29 11.94 -10.74 -8.31
N ILE A 30 12.24 -9.66 -7.59
CA ILE A 30 12.78 -9.70 -6.22
C ILE A 30 11.65 -9.83 -5.19
N VAL A 31 10.53 -9.14 -5.43
CA VAL A 31 9.39 -9.12 -4.50
C VAL A 31 8.74 -10.50 -4.38
N ASN A 32 8.74 -11.07 -3.18
CA ASN A 32 8.00 -12.28 -2.86
C ASN A 32 6.51 -11.97 -2.63
N THR A 33 5.66 -12.35 -3.58
CA THR A 33 4.21 -12.14 -3.52
C THR A 33 3.50 -12.94 -2.43
N GLU A 34 4.07 -14.07 -1.98
CA GLU A 34 3.47 -14.90 -0.92
C GLU A 34 3.66 -14.29 0.47
N LYS A 35 4.70 -13.47 0.62
CA LYS A 35 5.00 -12.72 1.85
C LYS A 35 4.65 -11.24 1.71
N LEU A 36 3.96 -10.85 0.65
CA LEU A 36 3.67 -9.44 0.40
C LEU A 36 2.59 -8.97 1.36
N ASP A 37 2.96 -8.00 2.18
CA ASP A 37 2.03 -7.32 3.08
C ASP A 37 2.30 -5.81 3.05
N ALA A 38 1.43 -5.08 2.37
CA ALA A 38 1.49 -3.65 2.14
C ALA A 38 1.62 -2.85 3.43
N PHE A 39 1.12 -3.37 4.56
CA PHE A 39 1.07 -2.69 5.86
C PHE A 39 2.21 -3.06 6.81
N HIS A 40 3.06 -4.02 6.43
CA HIS A 40 4.18 -4.42 7.26
C HIS A 40 5.48 -3.82 6.69
N PRO A 41 6.23 -3.00 7.46
CA PRO A 41 7.37 -2.23 6.95
C PRO A 41 8.43 -3.05 6.20
N ARG A 42 8.64 -4.31 6.59
CA ARG A 42 9.62 -5.21 5.94
C ARG A 42 9.03 -6.09 4.85
N TRP A 43 7.71 -6.27 4.82
CA TRP A 43 7.04 -7.21 3.92
C TRP A 43 6.26 -6.50 2.82
N CYS A 44 6.11 -5.18 2.90
CA CYS A 44 5.64 -4.36 1.80
C CYS A 44 6.67 -4.34 0.65
N VAL A 45 6.27 -3.88 -0.53
CA VAL A 45 7.14 -3.87 -1.72
C VAL A 45 8.47 -3.16 -1.45
N LEU A 46 8.43 -1.97 -0.87
CA LEU A 46 9.62 -1.19 -0.55
C LEU A 46 10.50 -1.88 0.51
N GLY A 47 9.89 -2.45 1.54
CA GLY A 47 10.57 -3.21 2.58
C GLY A 47 11.30 -4.44 2.05
N GLN A 48 10.71 -5.15 1.10
CA GLN A 48 11.37 -6.31 0.50
C GLN A 48 12.55 -5.92 -0.41
N LEU A 49 12.50 -4.74 -1.05
CA LEU A 49 13.56 -4.27 -1.94
C LEU A 49 14.75 -3.67 -1.18
N TYR A 50 14.51 -2.96 -0.08
CA TYR A 50 15.54 -2.22 0.66
C TYR A 50 15.79 -2.76 2.09
N GLY A 51 15.10 -3.83 2.48
CA GLY A 51 15.16 -4.42 3.83
C GLY A 51 14.22 -3.78 4.84
N ASP A 52 13.85 -2.51 4.65
CA ASP A 52 12.91 -1.77 5.48
C ASP A 52 12.24 -0.62 4.69
N PHE A 53 10.96 -0.37 4.94
CA PHE A 53 10.19 0.69 4.29
C PHE A 53 10.80 2.08 4.51
N TYR A 54 11.24 2.41 5.72
CA TYR A 54 11.77 3.74 6.02
C TYR A 54 13.12 3.97 5.32
N GLU A 55 13.96 2.95 5.29
CA GLU A 55 15.21 2.99 4.54
C GLU A 55 14.96 3.15 3.03
N ALA A 56 13.92 2.49 2.50
CA ALA A 56 13.52 2.67 1.10
C ALA A 56 13.10 4.12 0.81
N VAL A 57 12.20 4.68 1.62
CA VAL A 57 11.71 6.06 1.47
C VAL A 57 12.86 7.06 1.54
N ARG A 58 13.81 6.85 2.47
CA ARG A 58 15.02 7.66 2.60
C ARG A 58 15.93 7.55 1.38
N CYS A 59 16.21 6.33 0.90
CA CYS A 59 17.08 6.09 -0.26
C CYS A 59 16.47 6.65 -1.56
N LEU A 60 15.15 6.53 -1.72
CA LEU A 60 14.40 6.98 -2.88
C LEU A 60 14.05 8.47 -2.85
N HIS A 61 14.43 9.18 -1.78
CA HIS A 61 14.15 10.60 -1.57
C HIS A 61 12.65 10.95 -1.72
N ILE A 62 11.76 10.03 -1.33
CA ILE A 62 10.31 10.27 -1.36
C ILE A 62 9.95 11.00 -0.06
N PRO A 63 9.27 12.16 -0.12
CA PRO A 63 8.78 12.80 1.10
C PRO A 63 7.73 11.91 1.75
N MET A 64 7.81 11.72 3.07
CA MET A 64 6.92 10.82 3.80
C MET A 64 5.42 11.12 3.58
N SER A 65 5.08 12.40 3.42
CA SER A 65 3.72 12.86 3.14
C SER A 65 3.18 12.46 1.76
N GLY A 66 4.05 12.10 0.80
CA GLY A 66 3.68 11.73 -0.57
C GLY A 66 3.72 10.22 -0.81
N VAL A 67 4.04 9.40 0.19
CA VAL A 67 4.23 7.95 0.01
C VAL A 67 2.91 7.25 -0.35
N CYS A 68 1.79 7.71 0.22
CA CYS A 68 0.44 7.24 -0.10
C CYS A 68 0.03 7.54 -1.56
N ASP A 69 0.56 8.60 -2.19
CA ASP A 69 0.24 8.93 -3.60
C ASP A 69 0.74 7.86 -4.58
N PHE A 70 1.71 7.06 -4.15
CA PHE A 70 2.27 5.92 -4.88
C PHE A 70 1.66 4.58 -4.43
N GLY A 71 0.66 4.60 -3.55
CA GLY A 71 0.03 3.40 -3.02
C GLY A 71 0.95 2.59 -2.10
N PHE A 72 2.04 3.20 -1.60
CA PHE A 72 2.88 2.63 -0.58
C PHE A 72 2.28 3.02 0.78
N ASP A 73 1.64 2.08 1.46
CA ASP A 73 0.94 2.35 2.71
C ASP A 73 1.39 1.36 3.80
N ALA A 74 2.71 1.39 4.10
CA ALA A 74 3.31 0.56 5.15
C ALA A 74 2.83 0.89 6.57
N PHE A 75 1.93 1.86 6.69
CA PHE A 75 1.24 2.20 7.91
C PHE A 75 -0.24 2.29 7.61
N PRO A 76 -1.11 1.54 8.30
CA PRO A 76 -2.51 1.90 8.39
C PRO A 76 -2.61 3.17 9.26
N ASP A 77 -2.32 4.34 8.68
CA ASP A 77 -2.45 5.71 9.21
C ASP A 77 -2.25 5.91 10.74
N GLU A 78 -1.16 6.61 11.09
CA GLU A 78 -0.84 7.05 12.44
C GLU A 78 -1.59 8.30 12.96
N ARG A 79 -2.56 8.88 12.24
CA ARG A 79 -3.64 9.57 12.98
C ARG A 79 -4.44 8.60 13.83
N THR A 80 -4.43 7.31 13.51
CA THR A 80 -5.01 6.23 14.31
C THR A 80 -3.96 5.44 15.09
N GLY A 81 -2.74 5.24 14.59
CA GLY A 81 -1.65 4.54 15.30
C GLY A 81 -1.12 5.24 16.56
N PHE A 82 -0.85 6.56 16.52
CA PHE A 82 -0.47 7.30 17.73
C PHE A 82 -1.63 7.40 18.71
N VAL A 83 -2.86 7.61 18.22
CA VAL A 83 -4.07 7.64 19.05
C VAL A 83 -4.44 6.25 19.56
N ILE A 84 -4.19 5.13 18.86
CA ILE A 84 -4.43 3.75 19.33
C ILE A 84 -3.32 3.30 20.27
N TRP A 85 -2.05 3.66 20.05
CA TRP A 85 -1.00 3.42 21.04
C TRP A 85 -1.29 4.22 22.31
N MET A 86 -1.65 5.51 22.19
CA MET A 86 -2.07 6.36 23.31
C MET A 86 -3.41 5.92 23.92
N TRP A 87 -4.38 5.44 23.13
CA TRP A 87 -5.68 4.91 23.57
C TRP A 87 -5.55 3.49 24.12
N SER A 88 -4.57 2.68 23.74
CA SER A 88 -4.26 1.37 24.33
C SER A 88 -3.49 1.56 25.64
N CYS A 89 -2.60 2.57 25.71
CA CYS A 89 -2.03 3.08 26.96
C CYS A 89 -3.11 3.67 27.90
N MET A 90 -4.14 4.34 27.38
CA MET A 90 -5.27 4.86 28.17
C MET A 90 -6.40 3.85 28.42
N ASN A 91 -6.59 2.82 27.57
CA ASN A 91 -7.62 1.77 27.74
C ASN A 91 -7.12 0.58 28.55
N GLY A 92 -5.82 0.42 28.76
CA GLY A 92 -5.32 -0.38 29.89
C GLY A 92 -5.94 0.07 31.22
N VAL A 93 -6.29 1.36 31.33
CA VAL A 93 -7.07 1.94 32.45
C VAL A 93 -8.59 1.78 32.25
N ARG A 94 -9.07 1.68 30.99
CA ARG A 94 -10.50 1.71 30.62
C ARG A 94 -11.14 0.35 30.32
N ARG A 95 -10.40 -0.77 30.31
CA ARG A 95 -10.98 -2.14 30.32
C ARG A 95 -11.83 -2.43 31.56
N GLY A 96 -11.93 -1.49 32.52
CA GLY A 96 -12.96 -1.48 33.54
C GLY A 96 -14.33 -0.91 33.12
N LEU A 97 -14.51 -0.36 31.90
CA LEU A 97 -15.68 0.49 31.57
C LEU A 97 -16.46 0.15 30.28
N GLY A 98 -16.19 -0.98 29.62
CA GLY A 98 -17.14 -1.63 28.70
C GLY A 98 -17.80 -0.77 27.60
N LEU A 99 -17.04 -0.10 26.74
CA LEU A 99 -17.57 0.58 25.54
C LEU A 99 -16.80 0.11 24.30
N GLY A 100 -17.44 -0.73 23.48
CA GLY A 100 -16.88 -1.23 22.23
C GLY A 100 -17.97 -1.28 21.15
N GLU A 101 -17.73 -0.55 20.06
CA GLU A 101 -18.29 -0.61 18.69
C GLU A 101 -18.01 0.79 18.06
N PHE A 102 -17.59 1.04 16.82
CA PHE A 102 -17.72 0.36 15.52
C PHE A 102 -16.77 1.11 14.52
N PHE A 103 -16.00 0.42 13.66
CA PHE A 103 -15.55 0.95 12.35
C PHE A 103 -15.04 -0.20 11.47
N ASP A 104 -15.70 -0.39 10.33
CA ASP A 104 -15.47 -1.49 9.39
C ASP A 104 -14.27 -1.19 8.46
N LYS A 105 -13.05 -1.20 9.02
CA LYS A 105 -11.79 -0.92 8.29
C LYS A 105 -11.21 -2.15 7.58
N GLY A 106 -11.80 -3.34 7.76
CA GLY A 106 -11.23 -4.60 7.27
C GLY A 106 -11.08 -4.69 5.74
N ASN A 107 -11.96 -4.04 4.97
CA ASN A 107 -12.03 -4.24 3.52
C ASN A 107 -10.93 -3.52 2.71
N SER A 108 -10.50 -2.31 3.10
CA SER A 108 -9.47 -1.59 2.34
C SER A 108 -8.10 -2.28 2.41
N PHE A 109 -7.80 -2.96 3.52
CA PHE A 109 -6.52 -3.68 3.68
C PHE A 109 -6.36 -4.83 2.68
N VAL A 110 -7.44 -5.57 2.45
CA VAL A 110 -7.42 -6.71 1.52
C VAL A 110 -7.27 -6.23 0.08
N ILE A 111 -7.89 -5.10 -0.27
CA ILE A 111 -7.87 -4.57 -1.63
C ILE A 111 -6.46 -4.09 -2.00
N LEU A 112 -5.80 -3.29 -1.16
CA LEU A 112 -4.47 -2.75 -1.47
C LEU A 112 -3.41 -3.86 -1.62
N ASN A 113 -3.42 -4.85 -0.72
CA ASN A 113 -2.54 -6.01 -0.83
C ASN A 113 -2.78 -6.79 -2.13
N GLN A 114 -4.05 -7.05 -2.47
CA GLN A 114 -4.39 -7.76 -3.69
C GLN A 114 -4.00 -6.99 -4.95
N LEU A 115 -4.13 -5.65 -4.95
CA LEU A 115 -3.69 -4.81 -6.05
C LEU A 115 -2.18 -4.91 -6.29
N TRP A 116 -1.37 -4.87 -5.23
CA TRP A 116 0.08 -5.03 -5.36
C TRP A 116 0.48 -6.45 -5.78
N VAL A 117 -0.15 -7.49 -5.23
CA VAL A 117 0.08 -8.88 -5.67
C VAL A 117 -0.23 -9.03 -7.16
N ASN A 118 -1.37 -8.48 -7.61
CA ASN A 118 -1.76 -8.51 -9.02
C ASN A 118 -0.78 -7.72 -9.90
N ALA A 119 -0.35 -6.53 -9.45
CA ALA A 119 0.62 -5.73 -10.18
C ALA A 119 1.95 -6.46 -10.38
N VAL A 120 2.49 -7.11 -9.33
CA VAL A 120 3.72 -7.90 -9.41
C VAL A 120 3.54 -9.07 -10.39
N ARG A 121 2.43 -9.81 -10.28
CA ARG A 121 2.15 -10.96 -11.15
C ARG A 121 2.04 -10.55 -12.61
N VAL A 122 1.24 -9.52 -12.92
CA VAL A 122 1.10 -9.05 -14.29
C VAL A 122 2.44 -8.54 -14.82
N ARG A 123 3.23 -7.81 -14.02
CA ARG A 123 4.51 -7.29 -14.49
C ARG A 123 5.53 -8.39 -14.82
N ARG A 124 5.55 -9.48 -14.05
CA ARG A 124 6.35 -10.68 -14.39
C ARG A 124 5.93 -11.30 -15.72
N LEU A 125 4.63 -11.38 -15.98
CA LEU A 125 4.10 -11.91 -17.25
C LEU A 125 4.41 -10.98 -18.43
N CYS A 126 4.26 -9.66 -18.26
CA CYS A 126 4.56 -8.67 -19.30
C CYS A 126 6.06 -8.50 -19.58
N SER A 127 6.94 -8.95 -18.69
CA SER A 127 8.39 -8.96 -18.96
C SER A 127 8.78 -9.98 -20.04
N PHE A 128 7.87 -10.89 -20.41
CA PHE A 128 8.03 -11.84 -21.52
C PHE A 128 7.36 -11.39 -22.83
N GLY A 129 6.68 -10.23 -22.88
CA GLY A 129 6.03 -9.73 -24.09
C GLY A 129 5.33 -8.39 -23.86
N THR A 130 5.39 -7.50 -24.86
CA THR A 130 4.92 -6.10 -24.80
C THR A 130 3.43 -5.97 -24.43
N CYS A 131 3.12 -5.96 -23.14
CA CYS A 131 1.79 -5.65 -22.63
C CYS A 131 1.82 -4.27 -21.97
N SER A 132 1.05 -3.34 -22.52
CA SER A 132 0.93 -1.98 -22.00
C SER A 132 -0.21 -1.92 -20.98
N PHE A 133 0.08 -1.58 -19.73
CA PHE A 133 -0.87 -1.48 -18.62
C PHE A 133 -1.75 -0.21 -18.68
N ALA A 134 -1.82 0.44 -19.84
CA ALA A 134 -2.23 1.84 -19.95
C ALA A 134 -3.74 2.11 -19.82
N SER A 135 -4.64 1.20 -20.23
CA SER A 135 -5.99 1.62 -20.65
C SER A 135 -7.08 1.78 -19.57
N VAL A 136 -6.80 1.70 -18.27
CA VAL A 136 -7.87 1.58 -17.23
C VAL A 136 -8.13 2.86 -16.42
N CYS A 137 -7.35 3.94 -16.59
CA CYS A 137 -7.51 5.15 -15.75
C CYS A 137 -7.55 6.46 -16.55
N GLU A 138 -8.01 6.45 -17.80
CA GLU A 138 -8.45 7.71 -18.39
C GLU A 138 -9.77 8.11 -17.70
N PRO A 139 -9.81 9.21 -16.94
CA PRO A 139 -11.10 9.75 -16.53
C PRO A 139 -11.81 10.18 -17.81
N SER A 140 -12.97 9.59 -18.08
CA SER A 140 -13.89 10.12 -19.08
C SER A 140 -14.25 11.55 -18.67
N VAL A 141 -13.56 12.52 -19.27
CA VAL A 141 -13.97 13.92 -19.20
C VAL A 141 -15.22 14.03 -20.07
N VAL A 142 -16.38 14.07 -19.43
CA VAL A 142 -17.65 14.49 -20.02
C VAL A 142 -18.09 15.76 -19.31
#